data_AF-A0A182GCU8-F1
#
_entry.id   AF-A0A182GCU8-F1
#
_cell.length_a   1.000
_cell.length_b   1.000
_cell.length_c   1.000
_cell.angle_alpha   90.00
_cell.angle_beta   90.00
_cell.angle_gamma   90.00
#
_symmetry.space_group_name_H-M   'P 1'
#
loop_
_entity.id
_entity.type
_entity.pdbx_description
1 polymer ?
#
loop_
_entity_poly.entity_id
_entity_poly.type
_entity_poly.pdbx_seq_one_letter_code
_entity_poly.pdbx_strand_id
1 'polypeptide(L)'
;MEADVENAIQELLQKNIIERAEGPLTWVSPLVPIRKTDGRIRLCVDMRAANKAVQRENFPMPNIDAAMASIRKVSKLSKIDLEAAYYHFELDCESRNITTFVARSGVYRFRRLMFGIKSAPELFQREMENLFRGIKGLIVYMDDVLIYAETDEEHDEILKQVLDRIAQMNMKVNEQKSQFGVREVTFLGHHVSTEGIKPTDEKIRAILDLQPPSSITELRSLLGLINFVGKFVPNLATMTRHMRSRSLLLK
;
A
#
# COMPACT_ATOMS: atom_id res chain seq x y z
N MET A 1 -14.14 7.79 -21.92
CA MET A 1 -12.82 7.23 -21.59
C MET A 1 -11.69 8.12 -22.09
N GLU A 2 -11.59 8.44 -23.38
CA GLU A 2 -10.50 9.31 -23.86
C GLU A 2 -10.54 10.73 -23.27
N ALA A 3 -11.71 11.37 -23.26
CA ALA A 3 -11.88 12.69 -22.62
C ALA A 3 -11.53 12.64 -21.12
N ASP A 4 -11.89 11.55 -20.44
CA ASP A 4 -11.61 11.37 -19.01
C ASP A 4 -10.10 11.22 -18.74
N VAL A 5 -9.37 10.57 -19.65
CA VAL A 5 -7.90 10.46 -19.60
C VAL A 5 -7.26 11.82 -19.79
N GLU A 6 -7.73 12.61 -20.75
CA GLU A 6 -7.17 13.93 -20.99
C GLU A 6 -7.43 14.87 -19.81
N ASN A 7 -8.64 14.85 -19.24
CA ASN A 7 -8.95 15.61 -18.04
C ASN A 7 -8.04 15.23 -16.87
N ALA A 8 -7.76 13.93 -16.69
CA ALA A 8 -6.82 13.47 -15.66
C ALA A 8 -5.38 13.95 -15.92
N ILE A 9 -4.93 13.99 -17.18
CA ILE A 9 -3.61 14.54 -17.56
C ILE A 9 -3.55 16.03 -17.22
N GLN A 10 -4.58 16.81 -17.57
CA GLN A 10 -4.65 18.24 -17.26
C GLN A 10 -4.62 18.50 -15.75
N GLU A 11 -5.35 17.70 -14.95
CA GLU A 11 -5.31 17.80 -13.50
C GLU A 11 -3.90 17.53 -12.94
N LEU A 12 -3.21 16.51 -13.45
CA LEU A 12 -1.84 16.19 -13.02
C LEU A 12 -0.82 17.27 -13.44
N LEU A 13 -1.01 17.90 -14.61
CA LEU A 13 -0.19 19.03 -15.07
C LEU A 13 -0.39 20.24 -14.14
N GLN A 14 -1.64 20.60 -13.84
CA GLN A 14 -1.98 21.71 -12.94
C GLN A 14 -1.41 21.50 -11.53
N LYS A 15 -1.40 20.26 -11.05
CA LYS A 15 -0.81 19.87 -9.75
C LYS A 15 0.72 19.76 -9.77
N ASN A 16 1.36 19.99 -10.92
CA ASN A 16 2.79 19.85 -11.14
C ASN A 16 3.33 18.45 -10.78
N ILE A 17 2.50 17.41 -11.00
CA ILE A 17 2.84 16.00 -10.79
C ILE A 17 3.52 15.43 -12.04
N ILE A 18 3.06 15.85 -13.21
CA ILE A 18 3.66 15.53 -14.50
C ILE A 18 4.04 16.82 -15.23
N GLU A 19 4.90 16.70 -16.22
CA GLU A 19 5.27 17.77 -17.15
C GLU A 19 5.37 17.23 -18.57
N ARG A 20 5.33 18.13 -19.56
CA ARG A 20 5.64 17.76 -20.95
C ARG A 20 7.09 17.32 -21.04
N ALA A 21 7.33 16.22 -21.74
CA ALA A 21 8.67 15.75 -22.01
C ALA A 21 9.16 16.40 -23.31
N GLU A 22 10.37 16.97 -23.28
CA GLU A 22 11.01 17.65 -24.41
C GLU A 22 12.39 17.05 -24.68
N GLY A 23 12.86 17.16 -25.92
CA GLY A 23 14.15 16.65 -26.35
C GLY A 23 14.16 15.15 -26.67
N PRO A 24 15.35 14.54 -26.87
CA PRO A 24 15.48 13.13 -27.17
C PRO A 24 15.11 12.27 -25.95
N LEU A 25 14.16 11.36 -26.14
CA LEU A 25 13.62 10.51 -25.08
C LEU A 25 14.20 9.10 -25.20
N THR A 26 14.89 8.64 -24.16
CA THR A 26 15.46 7.28 -24.12
C THR A 26 14.47 6.23 -23.63
N TRP A 27 13.42 6.65 -22.93
CA TRP A 27 12.37 5.81 -22.39
C TRP A 27 11.01 6.35 -22.82
N VAL A 28 10.12 5.47 -23.27
CA VAL A 28 8.71 5.78 -23.49
C VAL A 28 7.91 4.54 -23.14
N SER A 29 7.10 4.64 -22.09
CA SER A 29 6.24 3.55 -21.63
C SER A 29 4.78 3.80 -22.03
N PRO A 30 3.99 2.76 -22.32
CA PRO A 30 2.59 2.95 -22.68
C PRO A 30 1.74 3.34 -21.46
N LEU A 31 0.75 4.19 -21.69
CA LEU A 31 -0.26 4.58 -20.70
C LEU A 31 -1.38 3.53 -20.64
N VAL A 32 -1.72 3.11 -19.44
CA VAL A 32 -2.77 2.13 -19.11
C VAL A 32 -3.79 2.80 -18.18
N PRO A 33 -4.85 3.42 -18.72
CA PRO A 33 -5.88 4.04 -17.90
C PRO A 33 -6.76 2.97 -17.24
N ILE A 34 -6.98 3.09 -15.93
CA ILE A 34 -7.83 2.18 -15.16
C ILE A 34 -8.97 2.99 -14.56
N ARG A 35 -10.20 2.51 -14.71
CA ARG A 35 -11.37 3.11 -14.07
C ARG A 35 -11.48 2.62 -12.63
N LYS A 36 -11.49 3.54 -11.68
CA LYS A 36 -11.73 3.25 -10.26
C LYS A 36 -13.22 2.95 -10.03
N THR A 37 -13.52 2.34 -8.89
CA THR A 37 -14.89 2.07 -8.43
C THR A 37 -15.72 3.34 -8.25
N ASP A 38 -15.08 4.46 -7.92
CA ASP A 38 -15.71 5.79 -7.83
C ASP A 38 -15.92 6.48 -9.19
N GLY A 39 -15.62 5.79 -10.30
CA GLY A 39 -15.77 6.29 -11.67
C GLY A 39 -14.62 7.15 -12.18
N ARG A 40 -13.68 7.59 -11.31
CA ARG A 40 -12.50 8.38 -11.73
C ARG A 40 -11.50 7.52 -12.51
N ILE A 41 -10.72 8.16 -13.38
CA ILE A 41 -9.63 7.49 -14.10
C ILE A 41 -8.34 7.59 -13.28
N ARG A 42 -7.67 6.46 -13.09
CA ARG A 42 -6.28 6.38 -12.61
C ARG A 42 -5.36 6.14 -13.80
N LEU A 43 -4.47 7.09 -14.04
CA LEU A 43 -3.41 6.94 -15.03
C LEU A 43 -2.32 6.03 -14.47
N CYS A 44 -2.14 4.85 -15.07
CA CYS A 44 -1.05 3.95 -14.74
C CYS A 44 -0.10 3.90 -15.94
N VAL A 45 1.21 3.92 -15.71
CA VAL A 45 2.19 3.73 -16.78
C VAL A 45 2.74 2.32 -16.66
N ASP A 46 2.86 1.62 -17.79
CA ASP A 46 3.42 0.27 -17.81
C ASP A 46 4.95 0.31 -17.64
N MET A 47 5.38 0.29 -16.38
CA MET A 47 6.80 0.35 -16.01
C MET A 47 7.52 -0.99 -16.13
N ARG A 48 6.91 -2.07 -16.67
CA ARG A 48 7.54 -3.41 -16.68
C ARG A 48 8.90 -3.44 -17.37
N ALA A 49 9.06 -2.72 -18.49
CA ALA A 49 10.32 -2.63 -19.19
C ALA A 49 11.34 -1.76 -18.44
N ALA A 50 10.94 -0.55 -18.05
CA ALA A 50 11.75 0.38 -17.26
C ALA A 50 12.27 -0.23 -15.95
N ASN A 51 11.41 -0.98 -15.24
CA ASN A 51 11.74 -1.64 -13.98
C ASN A 51 12.84 -2.71 -14.09
N LYS A 52 13.19 -3.18 -15.30
CA LYS A 52 14.35 -4.05 -15.49
C LYS A 52 15.67 -3.30 -15.33
N ALA A 53 15.68 -1.99 -15.65
CA ALA A 53 16.85 -1.12 -15.50
C ALA A 53 16.89 -0.41 -14.14
N VAL A 54 15.74 -0.23 -13.47
CA VAL A 54 15.67 0.36 -12.12
C VAL A 54 16.38 -0.55 -11.10
N GLN A 55 17.41 -0.01 -10.47
CA GLN A 55 18.09 -0.64 -9.34
C GLN A 55 17.19 -0.53 -8.11
N ARG A 56 17.00 -1.65 -7.40
CA ARG A 56 16.25 -1.64 -6.14
C ARG A 56 17.16 -1.30 -4.98
N GLU A 57 16.58 -0.62 -4.01
CA GLU A 57 17.25 -0.33 -2.75
C GLU A 57 17.23 -1.54 -1.80
N ASN A 58 16.21 -2.40 -1.92
CA ASN A 58 15.96 -3.55 -1.03
C ASN A 58 15.85 -3.13 0.45
N PHE A 59 15.16 -2.01 0.71
CA PHE A 59 14.85 -1.58 2.07
C PHE A 59 13.99 -2.65 2.79
N PRO A 60 14.31 -3.00 4.05
CA PRO A 60 13.56 -4.01 4.79
C PRO A 60 12.15 -3.49 5.12
N MET A 61 11.14 -4.08 4.48
CA MET A 61 9.75 -3.76 4.80
C MET A 61 9.37 -4.30 6.19
N PRO A 62 8.57 -3.55 6.98
CA PRO A 62 8.11 -4.03 8.28
C PRO A 62 7.36 -5.34 8.16
N ASN A 63 7.64 -6.27 9.09
CA ASN A 63 6.82 -7.45 9.25
C ASN A 63 5.52 -7.06 9.98
N ILE A 64 4.45 -6.90 9.21
CA ILE A 64 3.15 -6.50 9.71
C ILE A 64 2.60 -7.49 10.73
N ASP A 65 2.78 -8.78 10.54
CA ASP A 65 2.30 -9.77 11.51
C ASP A 65 2.98 -9.61 12.88
N ALA A 66 4.29 -9.35 12.88
CA ALA A 66 5.06 -9.10 14.10
C ALA A 66 4.69 -7.75 14.74
N ALA A 67 4.54 -6.70 13.93
CA ALA A 67 4.13 -5.38 14.39
C ALA A 67 2.73 -5.43 15.03
N MET A 68 1.78 -6.12 14.39
CA MET A 68 0.44 -6.34 14.92
C MET A 68 0.48 -7.14 16.23
N ALA A 69 1.28 -8.20 16.31
CA ALA A 69 1.42 -8.99 17.55
C ALA A 69 1.98 -8.20 18.75
N SER A 70 2.62 -7.05 18.50
CA SER A 70 3.09 -6.14 19.55
C SER A 70 1.98 -5.30 20.16
N ILE A 71 0.85 -5.14 19.46
CA ILE A 71 -0.33 -4.42 19.96
C ILE A 71 -0.94 -5.22 21.12
N ARG A 72 -0.89 -4.66 22.33
CA ARG A 72 -1.49 -5.25 23.54
C ARG A 72 -2.18 -4.16 24.34
N LYS A 73 -3.29 -4.51 24.99
CA LYS A 73 -4.04 -3.66 25.94
C LYS A 73 -4.37 -2.27 25.37
N VAL A 74 -5.05 -2.21 24.24
CA VAL A 74 -5.39 -0.94 23.59
C VAL A 74 -6.70 -0.38 24.11
N SER A 75 -6.76 0.92 24.39
CA SER A 75 -8.01 1.65 24.68
C SER A 75 -8.62 2.28 23.42
N LYS A 76 -7.79 2.96 22.62
CA LYS A 76 -8.18 3.62 21.36
C LYS A 76 -7.25 3.30 20.22
N LEU A 77 -7.83 3.32 19.04
CA LEU A 77 -7.17 3.12 17.76
C LEU A 77 -7.45 4.30 16.84
N SER A 78 -6.50 4.63 15.97
CA SER A 78 -6.76 5.50 14.83
C SER A 78 -6.04 5.00 13.60
N LYS A 79 -6.75 5.03 12.48
CA LYS A 79 -6.21 4.72 11.17
C LYS A 79 -6.17 5.99 10.35
N ILE A 80 -5.02 6.30 9.78
CA ILE A 80 -4.83 7.41 8.85
C ILE A 80 -4.47 6.83 7.48
N ASP A 81 -5.25 7.18 6.47
CA ASP A 81 -4.99 6.90 5.05
C ASP A 81 -4.48 8.20 4.42
N LEU A 82 -3.27 8.19 3.86
CA LEU A 82 -2.69 9.38 3.22
C LEU A 82 -3.14 9.49 1.76
N GLU A 83 -3.67 10.65 1.39
CA GLU A 83 -4.15 10.88 0.03
C GLU A 83 -2.98 10.99 -0.95
N ALA A 84 -3.01 10.13 -1.98
CA ALA A 84 -2.10 10.16 -3.12
C ALA A 84 -0.63 10.24 -2.70
N ALA A 85 -0.27 9.47 -1.67
CA ALA A 85 0.91 9.75 -0.87
C ALA A 85 2.23 9.78 -1.67
N TYR A 86 2.35 8.91 -2.69
CA TYR A 86 3.49 8.88 -3.60
C TYR A 86 3.77 10.23 -4.27
N TYR A 87 2.73 11.00 -4.63
CA TYR A 87 2.90 12.31 -5.27
C TYR A 87 3.38 13.42 -4.33
N HIS A 88 3.70 13.13 -3.07
CA HIS A 88 4.39 14.10 -2.20
C HIS A 88 5.91 14.06 -2.37
N PHE A 89 6.47 12.98 -2.94
CA PHE A 89 7.90 12.83 -3.17
C PHE A 89 8.27 13.33 -4.56
N GLU A 90 9.20 14.28 -4.66
CA GLU A 90 9.74 14.74 -5.94
C GLU A 90 10.80 13.76 -6.47
N LEU A 91 10.77 13.52 -7.77
CA LEU A 91 11.81 12.76 -8.46
C LEU A 91 12.97 13.69 -8.83
N ASP A 92 14.18 13.19 -8.62
CA ASP A 92 15.39 13.80 -9.17
C ASP A 92 15.25 14.02 -10.67
N CYS A 93 15.75 15.15 -11.18
CA CYS A 93 15.58 15.54 -12.58
C CYS A 93 16.06 14.46 -13.56
N GLU A 94 17.16 13.78 -13.25
CA GLU A 94 17.72 12.70 -14.06
C GLU A 94 16.82 11.45 -14.08
N SER A 95 16.15 11.17 -12.97
CA SER A 95 15.25 10.01 -12.81
C SER A 95 13.91 10.20 -13.52
N ARG A 96 13.48 11.43 -13.79
CA ARG A 96 12.18 11.71 -14.43
C ARG A 96 12.05 11.06 -15.80
N ASN A 97 13.13 11.01 -16.58
CA ASN A 97 13.09 10.51 -17.95
C ASN A 97 12.64 9.04 -18.04
N ILE A 98 12.93 8.21 -17.02
CA ILE A 98 12.51 6.81 -17.03
C ILE A 98 11.00 6.63 -16.92
N THR A 99 10.30 7.65 -16.40
CA THR A 99 8.84 7.66 -16.17
C THR A 99 8.05 8.19 -17.37
N THR A 100 8.73 8.50 -18.47
CA THR A 100 8.13 9.10 -19.65
C THR A 100 7.08 8.16 -20.26
N PHE A 101 5.93 8.72 -20.61
CA PHE A 101 4.82 8.00 -21.21
C PHE A 101 4.17 8.81 -22.34
N VAL A 102 3.54 8.08 -23.26
CA VAL A 102 2.82 8.66 -24.39
C VAL A 102 1.32 8.67 -24.11
N ALA A 103 0.70 9.80 -24.41
CA ALA A 103 -0.75 9.96 -24.47
C ALA A 103 -1.13 10.61 -25.80
N ARG A 104 -2.43 10.65 -26.12
CA ARG A 104 -2.93 11.24 -27.37
C ARG A 104 -2.56 12.72 -27.51
N SER A 105 -2.53 13.47 -26.41
CA SER A 105 -2.22 14.91 -26.37
C SER A 105 -0.72 15.25 -26.34
N GLY A 106 0.15 14.24 -26.31
CA GLY A 106 1.59 14.41 -26.33
C GLY A 106 2.34 13.43 -25.44
N VAL A 107 3.61 13.74 -25.22
CA VAL A 107 4.51 12.94 -24.40
C VAL A 107 4.77 13.68 -23.09
N TYR A 108 4.66 12.94 -21.99
CA TYR A 108 4.74 13.49 -20.65
C TYR A 108 5.68 12.64 -19.79
N ARG A 109 6.21 13.22 -18.73
CA ARG A 109 6.99 12.49 -17.71
C ARG A 109 6.57 12.94 -16.32
N PHE A 110 6.76 12.06 -15.34
CA PHE A 110 6.46 12.39 -13.95
C PHE A 110 7.57 13.24 -13.34
N ARG A 111 7.17 14.29 -12.62
CA ARG A 111 8.04 15.06 -11.72
C ARG A 111 8.05 14.48 -10.32
N ARG A 112 7.00 13.76 -9.94
CA ARG A 112 6.81 13.20 -8.61
C ARG A 112 6.69 11.69 -8.65
N LEU A 113 7.00 11.02 -7.55
CA LEU A 113 7.03 9.57 -7.46
C LEU A 113 5.65 8.99 -7.80
N MET A 114 5.64 7.92 -8.59
CA MET A 114 4.42 7.32 -9.11
C MET A 114 4.34 5.84 -8.78
N PHE A 115 3.12 5.31 -8.78
CA PHE A 115 2.90 3.88 -8.68
C PHE A 115 3.51 3.14 -9.86
N GLY A 116 3.99 1.92 -9.60
CA GLY A 116 4.51 1.02 -10.62
C GLY A 116 6.03 1.04 -10.77
N ILE A 117 6.74 1.99 -10.18
CA ILE A 117 8.21 1.95 -10.10
C ILE A 117 8.64 0.90 -9.06
N LYS A 118 9.57 0.03 -9.45
CA LYS A 118 10.01 -1.12 -8.63
C LYS A 118 10.58 -0.76 -7.26
N SER A 119 11.32 0.35 -7.18
CA SER A 119 11.96 0.83 -5.94
C SER A 119 11.07 1.76 -5.12
N ALA A 120 9.96 2.24 -5.66
CA ALA A 120 9.13 3.26 -5.01
C ALA A 120 8.57 2.82 -3.64
N PRO A 121 8.05 1.59 -3.44
CA PRO A 121 7.49 1.20 -2.14
C PRO A 121 8.53 1.20 -1.00
N GLU A 122 9.77 0.80 -1.32
CA GLU A 122 10.89 0.73 -0.37
C GLU A 122 11.33 2.13 0.07
N LEU A 123 11.55 3.01 -0.91
CA LEU A 123 11.87 4.41 -0.68
C LEU A 123 10.77 5.09 0.13
N PHE A 124 9.52 4.88 -0.26
CA PHE A 124 8.38 5.46 0.41
C PHE A 124 8.30 5.00 1.87
N GLN A 125 8.44 3.69 2.13
CA GLN A 125 8.46 3.15 3.49
C GLN A 125 9.57 3.77 4.34
N ARG A 126 10.79 3.89 3.80
CA ARG A 126 11.93 4.50 4.50
C ARG A 126 11.63 5.94 4.91
N GLU A 127 11.09 6.74 3.99
CA GLU A 127 10.77 8.14 4.28
C GLU A 127 9.63 8.28 5.30
N MET A 128 8.63 7.41 5.25
CA MET A 128 7.56 7.37 6.23
C MET A 128 8.06 6.98 7.63
N GLU A 129 8.98 6.01 7.73
CA GLU A 129 9.64 5.66 9.00
C GLU A 129 10.51 6.80 9.52
N ASN A 130 11.17 7.54 8.63
CA ASN A 130 11.95 8.73 9.00
C ASN A 130 11.03 9.84 9.55
N LEU A 131 9.90 10.09 8.88
CA LEU A 131 8.93 11.12 9.26
C LEU A 131 8.39 10.92 10.68
N PHE A 132 8.04 9.67 11.03
CA PHE A 132 7.48 9.32 12.32
C PHE A 132 8.51 8.78 13.33
N ARG A 133 9.81 8.92 13.01
CA ARG A 133 10.88 8.46 13.89
C ARG A 133 10.74 9.10 15.27
N GLY A 134 10.82 8.24 16.30
CA GLY A 134 10.74 8.62 17.71
C GLY A 134 9.33 8.55 18.31
N ILE A 135 8.29 8.37 17.50
CA ILE A 135 6.92 8.18 17.97
C ILE A 135 6.68 6.68 18.22
N LYS A 136 6.25 6.33 19.43
CA LYS A 136 5.84 4.96 19.81
C LYS A 136 4.32 4.82 19.66
N GLY A 137 3.81 3.59 19.70
CA GLY A 137 2.37 3.34 19.53
C GLY A 137 1.88 3.54 18.08
N LEU A 138 2.77 3.30 17.12
CA LEU A 138 2.53 3.49 15.69
C LEU A 138 2.91 2.24 14.90
N ILE A 139 2.12 1.87 13.90
CA ILE A 139 2.51 0.98 12.82
C ILE A 139 2.36 1.74 11.52
N VAL A 140 3.45 1.84 10.76
CA VAL A 140 3.50 2.55 9.49
C VAL A 140 3.75 1.54 8.39
N TYR A 141 2.86 1.49 7.41
CA TYR A 141 3.03 0.68 6.22
C TYR A 141 2.59 1.45 5.00
N MET A 142 3.56 1.94 4.24
CA MET A 142 3.30 2.85 3.13
C MET A 142 2.36 4.01 3.57
N ASP A 143 1.25 4.19 2.86
CA ASP A 143 0.25 5.24 3.06
C ASP A 143 -0.73 4.97 4.22
N ASP A 144 -0.69 3.76 4.78
CA ASP A 144 -1.51 3.32 5.90
C ASP A 144 -0.74 3.50 7.23
N VAL A 145 -1.29 4.31 8.13
CA VAL A 145 -0.73 4.57 9.46
C VAL A 145 -1.75 4.15 10.53
N LEU A 146 -1.35 3.27 11.45
CA LEU A 146 -2.15 2.85 12.60
C LEU A 146 -1.54 3.39 13.89
N ILE A 147 -2.34 4.09 14.67
CA ILE A 147 -2.02 4.59 16.01
C ILE A 147 -2.76 3.74 17.03
N TYR A 148 -2.08 3.34 18.09
CA TYR A 148 -2.63 2.58 19.20
C TYR A 148 -1.93 2.99 20.51
N ALA A 149 -2.69 3.03 21.60
CA ALA A 149 -2.15 3.32 22.93
C ALA A 149 -2.95 2.61 24.03
N GLU A 150 -2.36 2.47 25.21
CA GLU A 150 -3.01 1.80 26.35
C GLU A 150 -4.05 2.70 27.03
N THR A 151 -3.88 4.02 26.92
CA THR A 151 -4.79 5.03 27.49
C THR A 151 -5.29 5.98 26.41
N ASP A 152 -6.42 6.63 26.69
CA ASP A 152 -7.02 7.61 25.78
C ASP A 152 -6.16 8.86 25.65
N GLU A 153 -5.54 9.28 26.75
CA GLU A 153 -4.68 10.47 26.81
C GLU A 153 -3.38 10.27 26.01
N GLU A 154 -2.74 9.11 26.14
CA GLU A 154 -1.56 8.76 25.34
C GLU A 154 -1.90 8.67 23.85
N HIS A 155 -3.07 8.11 23.52
CA HIS A 155 -3.54 8.02 22.14
C HIS A 155 -3.70 9.40 21.51
N ASP A 156 -4.37 10.33 22.19
CA ASP A 156 -4.61 11.69 21.69
C ASP A 156 -3.29 12.48 21.54
N GLU A 157 -2.32 12.25 22.43
CA GLU A 157 -0.98 12.84 22.31
C GLU A 157 -0.22 12.32 21.09
N ILE A 158 -0.22 11.00 20.87
CA ILE A 158 0.41 10.39 19.69
C ILE A 158 -0.26 10.88 18.41
N LEU A 159 -1.60 10.90 18.39
CA LEU A 159 -2.36 11.36 17.24
C LEU A 159 -2.01 12.80 16.87
N LYS A 160 -1.91 13.68 17.87
CA LYS A 160 -1.48 15.06 17.65
C LYS A 160 -0.07 15.12 17.03
N GLN A 161 0.90 14.40 17.60
CA GLN A 161 2.26 14.35 17.06
C GLN A 161 2.29 13.86 15.60
N VAL A 162 1.52 12.81 15.29
CA VAL A 162 1.43 12.26 13.94
C VAL A 162 0.83 13.28 12.96
N LEU A 163 -0.27 13.93 13.33
CA LEU A 163 -0.90 14.97 12.50
C LEU A 163 0.01 16.17 12.29
N ASP A 164 0.74 16.60 13.32
CA ASP A 164 1.71 17.70 13.22
C ASP A 164 2.84 17.36 12.23
N ARG A 165 3.36 16.12 12.25
CA ARG A 165 4.39 15.65 11.28
C ARG A 165 3.85 15.58 9.85
N ILE A 166 2.62 15.10 9.69
CA ILE A 166 1.95 15.05 8.38
C ILE A 166 1.78 16.48 7.82
N ALA A 167 1.35 17.42 8.66
CA ALA A 167 1.16 18.82 8.30
C ALA A 167 2.49 19.50 7.90
N GLN A 168 3.58 19.22 8.61
CA GLN A 168 4.92 19.74 8.27
C GLN A 168 5.39 19.32 6.87
N MET A 169 4.98 18.13 6.42
CA MET A 169 5.31 17.62 5.08
C MET A 169 4.29 18.04 4.01
N ASN A 170 3.29 18.87 4.35
CA ASN A 170 2.17 19.22 3.48
C ASN A 170 1.43 18.00 2.88
N MET A 171 1.47 16.86 3.59
CA MET A 171 0.75 15.67 3.16
C MET A 171 -0.72 15.79 3.55
N LYS A 172 -1.61 15.26 2.71
CA LYS A 172 -3.05 15.29 2.93
C LYS A 172 -3.54 13.97 3.49
N VAL A 173 -4.42 14.06 4.47
CA VAL A 173 -5.15 12.91 5.02
C VAL A 173 -6.43 12.72 4.22
N ASN A 174 -6.72 11.48 3.88
CA ASN A 174 -8.00 11.09 3.30
C ASN A 174 -9.02 10.89 4.42
N GLU A 175 -9.76 11.95 4.74
CA GLU A 175 -10.74 11.96 5.83
C GLU A 175 -11.81 10.87 5.69
N GLN A 176 -12.23 10.55 4.46
CA GLN A 176 -13.27 9.54 4.22
C GLN A 176 -12.82 8.12 4.54
N LYS A 177 -11.51 7.84 4.44
CA LYS A 177 -10.94 6.51 4.71
C LYS A 177 -10.24 6.41 6.07
N SER A 178 -9.97 7.55 6.69
CA SER A 178 -9.34 7.64 8.00
C SER A 178 -10.39 7.48 9.11
N GLN A 179 -9.97 6.94 10.26
CA GLN A 179 -10.82 6.71 11.42
C GLN A 179 -10.04 7.14 12.67
N PHE A 180 -10.66 7.93 13.54
CA PHE A 180 -9.99 8.54 14.69
C PHE A 180 -10.67 8.16 16.01
N GLY A 181 -9.88 7.83 17.03
CA GLY A 181 -10.34 7.50 18.38
C GLY A 181 -11.36 6.36 18.47
N VAL A 182 -11.29 5.37 17.57
CA VAL A 182 -12.25 4.25 17.50
C VAL A 182 -11.77 3.06 18.34
N ARG A 183 -12.69 2.16 18.70
CA ARG A 183 -12.38 0.92 19.44
C ARG A 183 -11.95 -0.24 18.54
N GLU A 184 -12.26 -0.16 17.26
CA GLU A 184 -11.93 -1.17 16.27
C GLU A 184 -11.67 -0.56 14.90
N VAL A 185 -10.80 -1.19 14.12
CA VAL A 185 -10.41 -0.74 12.78
C VAL A 185 -10.00 -1.95 11.95
N THR A 186 -10.23 -1.87 10.64
CA THR A 186 -9.59 -2.77 9.67
C THR A 186 -8.29 -2.16 9.15
N PHE A 187 -7.15 -2.77 9.50
CA PHE A 187 -5.81 -2.34 9.09
C PHE A 187 -5.07 -3.48 8.38
N LEU A 188 -4.63 -3.24 7.14
CA LEU A 188 -3.90 -4.21 6.30
C LEU A 188 -4.57 -5.61 6.20
N GLY A 189 -5.90 -5.63 6.21
CA GLY A 189 -6.70 -6.85 6.13
C GLY A 189 -6.69 -7.68 7.42
N HIS A 190 -6.42 -7.04 8.56
CA HIS A 190 -6.71 -7.53 9.90
C HIS A 190 -7.76 -6.65 10.55
N HIS A 191 -8.63 -7.27 11.36
CA HIS A 191 -9.52 -6.55 12.25
C HIS A 191 -8.79 -6.38 13.59
N VAL A 192 -8.52 -5.14 13.97
CA VAL A 192 -7.80 -4.76 15.18
C VAL A 192 -8.81 -4.09 16.11
N SER A 193 -8.94 -4.59 17.33
CA SER A 193 -9.81 -4.00 18.35
C SER A 193 -9.17 -4.01 19.73
N THR A 194 -9.82 -3.37 20.69
CA THR A 194 -9.42 -3.41 22.11
C THR A 194 -9.40 -4.83 22.70
N GLU A 195 -10.13 -5.78 22.11
CA GLU A 195 -10.14 -7.19 22.52
C GLU A 195 -8.97 -8.00 21.94
N GLY A 196 -8.27 -7.45 20.94
CA GLY A 196 -7.17 -8.11 20.24
C GLY A 196 -7.34 -8.07 18.73
N ILE A 197 -6.61 -8.95 18.04
CA ILE A 197 -6.54 -8.98 16.58
C ILE A 197 -7.24 -10.22 16.06
N LYS A 198 -8.12 -10.05 15.08
CA LYS A 198 -8.88 -11.12 14.42
C LYS A 198 -8.70 -11.00 12.89
N PRO A 199 -8.83 -12.08 12.11
CA PRO A 199 -8.96 -11.96 10.67
C PRO A 199 -10.27 -11.25 10.29
N THR A 200 -10.32 -10.59 9.15
CA THR A 200 -11.55 -9.92 8.68
C THR A 200 -12.59 -10.94 8.21
N ASP A 201 -13.87 -10.61 8.35
CA ASP A 201 -14.99 -11.45 7.89
C ASP A 201 -14.90 -11.80 6.42
N GLU A 202 -14.43 -10.88 5.57
CA GLU A 202 -14.21 -11.14 4.14
C GLU A 202 -13.22 -12.26 3.91
N LYS A 203 -12.12 -12.32 4.69
CA LYS A 203 -11.12 -13.38 4.56
C LYS A 203 -11.63 -14.71 5.11
N ILE A 204 -12.45 -14.67 6.17
CA ILE A 204 -13.11 -15.86 6.69
C ILE A 204 -14.08 -16.42 5.63
N ARG A 205 -14.94 -15.56 5.06
CA ARG A 205 -15.89 -15.95 4.00
C ARG A 205 -15.19 -16.50 2.77
N ALA A 206 -14.10 -15.85 2.32
CA ALA A 206 -13.31 -16.34 1.20
C ALA A 206 -12.83 -17.78 1.40
N ILE A 207 -12.51 -18.19 2.64
CA ILE A 207 -12.12 -19.56 2.99
C ILE A 207 -13.34 -20.49 3.06
N LEU A 208 -14.47 -20.02 3.59
CA LEU A 208 -15.69 -20.82 3.71
C LEU A 208 -16.34 -21.13 2.35
N ASP A 209 -16.26 -20.19 1.41
CA ASP A 209 -16.86 -20.29 0.07
C ASP A 209 -15.95 -21.01 -0.93
N LEU A 210 -14.72 -21.32 -0.52
CA LEU A 210 -13.68 -21.89 -1.37
C LEU A 210 -14.03 -23.32 -1.79
N GLN A 211 -14.01 -23.55 -3.10
CA GLN A 211 -14.22 -24.89 -3.65
C GLN A 211 -12.96 -25.75 -3.50
N PRO A 212 -13.10 -27.08 -3.41
CA PRO A 212 -11.96 -27.99 -3.38
C PRO A 212 -11.02 -27.75 -4.59
N PRO A 213 -9.70 -27.59 -4.37
CA PRO A 213 -8.78 -27.27 -5.45
C PRO A 213 -8.67 -28.46 -6.41
N SER A 214 -8.86 -28.17 -7.69
CA SER A 214 -8.75 -29.13 -8.79
C SER A 214 -7.36 -29.19 -9.41
N SER A 215 -6.53 -28.17 -9.14
CA SER A 215 -5.18 -28.02 -9.67
C SER A 215 -4.14 -27.72 -8.58
N ILE A 216 -2.86 -27.92 -8.89
CA ILE A 216 -1.74 -27.59 -7.98
C ILE A 216 -1.66 -26.08 -7.74
N THR A 217 -1.96 -25.27 -8.76
CA THR A 217 -1.99 -23.81 -8.68
C THR A 217 -3.08 -23.35 -7.72
N GLU A 218 -4.27 -23.95 -7.79
CA GLU A 218 -5.36 -23.72 -6.82
C GLU A 218 -4.97 -24.20 -5.42
N LEU A 219 -4.35 -25.38 -5.30
CA LEU A 219 -3.89 -25.89 -4.00
C LEU A 219 -2.87 -24.96 -3.34
N ARG A 220 -1.92 -24.42 -4.11
CA ARG A 220 -0.94 -23.43 -3.63
C ARG A 220 -1.63 -22.12 -3.22
N SER A 221 -2.62 -21.67 -3.99
CA SER A 221 -3.41 -20.47 -3.67
C SER A 221 -4.20 -20.66 -2.37
N LEU A 222 -4.86 -21.81 -2.20
CA LEU A 222 -5.57 -22.19 -0.97
C LEU A 222 -4.62 -22.22 0.23
N LEU A 223 -3.45 -22.86 0.11
CA LEU A 223 -2.45 -22.89 1.18
C LEU A 223 -1.95 -21.48 1.54
N GLY A 224 -1.81 -20.58 0.56
CA GLY A 224 -1.49 -19.18 0.80
C GLY A 224 -2.54 -18.46 1.63
N LEU A 225 -3.82 -18.63 1.28
CA LEU A 225 -4.94 -18.03 2.02
C LEU A 225 -5.06 -18.58 3.44
N ILE A 226 -4.95 -19.91 3.60
CA ILE A 226 -5.00 -20.58 4.91
C ILE A 226 -3.82 -20.13 5.79
N ASN A 227 -2.62 -19.98 5.23
CA ASN A 227 -1.46 -19.51 5.99
C ASN A 227 -1.68 -18.10 6.55
N PHE A 228 -2.39 -17.21 5.84
CA PHE A 228 -2.69 -15.86 6.33
C PHE A 228 -3.50 -15.88 7.64
N VAL A 229 -4.50 -16.77 7.74
CA VAL A 229 -5.30 -16.94 8.96
C VAL A 229 -4.67 -17.92 9.95
N GLY A 230 -3.61 -18.62 9.55
CA GLY A 230 -3.07 -19.76 10.26
C GLY A 230 -2.57 -19.47 11.67
N LYS A 231 -2.15 -18.23 11.94
CA LYS A 231 -1.78 -17.78 13.29
C LYS A 231 -2.93 -17.81 14.30
N PHE A 232 -4.18 -17.81 13.82
CA PHE A 232 -5.38 -17.94 14.65
C PHE A 232 -5.86 -19.39 14.79
N VAL A 233 -5.25 -20.34 14.06
CA VAL A 233 -5.68 -21.74 14.01
C VAL A 233 -4.63 -22.63 14.69
N PRO A 234 -4.96 -23.26 15.83
CA PRO A 234 -4.02 -24.15 16.51
C PRO A 234 -3.68 -25.36 15.64
N ASN A 235 -2.41 -25.77 15.64
CA ASN A 235 -1.92 -26.96 14.94
C ASN A 235 -2.15 -26.98 13.42
N LEU A 236 -2.28 -25.82 12.77
CA LEU A 236 -2.51 -25.73 11.33
C LEU A 236 -1.46 -26.50 10.51
N ALA A 237 -0.18 -26.45 10.91
CA ALA A 237 0.89 -27.16 10.22
C ALA A 237 0.65 -28.68 10.16
N THR A 238 0.11 -29.26 11.23
CA THR A 238 -0.26 -30.67 11.31
C THR A 238 -1.47 -30.97 10.43
N MET A 239 -2.50 -30.13 10.48
CA MET A 239 -3.72 -30.29 9.68
C MET A 239 -3.46 -30.21 8.18
N THR A 240 -2.58 -29.29 7.75
CA THR A 240 -2.29 -29.04 6.33
C THR A 240 -1.13 -29.87 5.78
N ARG A 241 -0.54 -30.77 6.58
CA ARG A 241 0.65 -31.56 6.22
C ARG A 241 0.51 -32.29 4.88
N HIS A 242 -0.62 -32.98 4.67
CA HIS A 242 -0.88 -33.77 3.45
C HIS A 242 -1.06 -32.89 2.20
N MET A 243 -1.59 -31.68 2.38
CA MET A 243 -1.77 -30.70 1.30
C MET A 243 -0.42 -30.09 0.92
N ARG A 244 0.40 -29.74 1.92
CA ARG A 244 1.75 -29.19 1.71
C ARG A 244 2.66 -30.21 1.02
N SER A 245 2.65 -31.47 1.42
CA SER A 245 3.44 -32.52 0.75
C SER A 245 3.03 -32.69 -0.71
N ARG A 246 1.73 -32.69 -1.03
CA ARG A 246 1.23 -32.72 -2.42
C ARG A 246 1.63 -31.51 -3.24
N SER A 247 1.69 -30.31 -2.63
CA SER A 247 2.10 -29.08 -3.33
C SER A 247 3.59 -29.02 -3.71
N LEU A 248 4.43 -29.80 -3.01
CA LEU A 248 5.89 -29.84 -3.16
C LEU A 248 6.38 -30.96 -4.09
N LEU A 249 5.58 -32.00 -4.32
CA LEU A 249 5.96 -33.20 -5.09
C LEU A 249 6.02 -33.01 -6.61
N LEU A 250 5.67 -31.83 -7.13
CA LEU A 250 5.69 -31.50 -8.56
C LEU A 250 6.38 -30.14 -8.75
N LYS A 251 7.71 -30.17 -8.72
CA LYS A 251 8.59 -29.12 -9.25
C LYS A 251 9.07 -29.53 -10.63
#